data_AF-A0A7W0JGN4-F1
#
_entry.id   AF-A0A7W0JGN4-F1
#
_cell.length_a   1.000
_cell.length_b   1.000
_cell.length_c   1.000
_cell.angle_alpha   90.00
_cell.angle_beta   90.00
_cell.angle_gamma   90.00
#
_symmetry.space_group_name_H-M   'P 1'
#
loop_
_entity.id
_entity.type
_entity.pdbx_description
1 polymer ?
#
loop_
_entity_poly.entity_id
_entity_poly.type
_entity_poly.pdbx_seq_one_letter_code
_entity_poly.pdbx_strand_id
1 'polypeptide(L)'
;MPMTKRRSRHPDPLASAAAVERMLDSLRASLPDVIPRSRKNLVALLNSVRGLYARPSTDTKRGRPGRFAREDLLRVDSRLRELLARETSVGVRSFVGQYLPILEFPRDVREALERGEVNLFEAHQLARMSARRLGSTEVETRSHRRKLLETHLTKQDPGARLRLRVMEALGELREPDPVRAEMEAVVKADELLEADPLDSSHLFFEELRMIGRALREVRPEEITDEDLAEIMPAVDQITLALQRIMRRRERAKKLTI
;
A
#
# COMPACT_ATOMS: atom_id res chain seq x y z
N MET A 1 2.11 -15.51 -32.09
CA MET A 1 1.94 -14.94 -30.73
C MET A 1 0.68 -14.10 -30.73
N PRO A 2 -0.40 -14.49 -30.04
CA PRO A 2 -1.65 -13.75 -30.07
C PRO A 2 -1.49 -12.43 -29.31
N MET A 3 -1.74 -11.31 -29.97
CA MET A 3 -1.80 -9.98 -29.33
C MET A 3 -2.98 -9.98 -28.36
N THR A 4 -2.70 -10.03 -27.06
CA THR A 4 -3.71 -9.80 -26.02
C THR A 4 -4.19 -8.36 -26.10
N LYS A 5 -5.27 -8.13 -26.86
CA LYS A 5 -5.96 -6.84 -26.90
C LYS A 5 -6.32 -6.45 -25.46
N ARG A 6 -5.81 -5.29 -25.00
CA ARG A 6 -6.18 -4.68 -23.72
C ARG A 6 -7.71 -4.60 -23.63
N ARG A 7 -8.30 -5.17 -22.57
CA ARG A 7 -9.75 -5.02 -22.28
C ARG A 7 -10.12 -3.54 -22.31
N SER A 8 -11.26 -3.20 -22.92
CA SER A 8 -11.80 -1.84 -22.90
C SER A 8 -11.90 -1.37 -21.46
N ARG A 9 -11.18 -0.30 -21.13
CA ARG A 9 -11.15 0.25 -19.77
C ARG A 9 -12.48 0.91 -19.48
N HIS A 10 -13.16 0.46 -18.43
CA HIS A 10 -14.27 1.22 -17.90
C HIS A 10 -13.72 2.51 -17.30
N PRO A 11 -14.29 3.68 -17.63
CA PRO A 11 -13.86 4.94 -17.04
C PRO A 11 -14.14 4.89 -15.54
N ASP A 12 -13.10 5.08 -14.74
CA ASP A 12 -13.20 5.19 -13.29
C ASP A 12 -13.65 6.62 -12.93
N PRO A 13 -14.83 6.79 -12.29
CA PRO A 13 -15.42 8.11 -12.04
C PRO A 13 -14.56 9.00 -11.12
N LEU A 14 -13.65 8.41 -10.35
CA LEU A 14 -12.77 9.14 -9.43
C LEU A 14 -11.34 9.27 -9.94
N ALA A 15 -11.01 8.70 -11.10
CA ALA A 15 -9.67 8.77 -11.68
C ALA A 15 -9.34 10.13 -12.35
N SER A 16 -9.75 11.24 -11.73
CA SER A 16 -9.38 12.60 -12.14
C SER A 16 -9.20 13.52 -10.94
N ALA A 17 -8.33 14.51 -11.05
CA ALA A 17 -8.13 15.46 -9.96
C ALA A 17 -9.41 16.26 -9.68
N ALA A 18 -10.15 16.61 -10.73
CA ALA A 18 -11.41 17.34 -10.62
C ALA A 18 -12.47 16.54 -9.86
N ALA A 19 -12.60 15.23 -10.09
CA ALA A 19 -13.54 14.40 -9.34
C ALA A 19 -13.19 14.33 -7.85
N VAL A 20 -11.91 14.16 -7.53
CA VAL A 20 -11.45 14.14 -6.14
C VAL A 20 -11.69 15.49 -5.46
N GLU A 21 -11.40 16.62 -6.10
CA GLU A 21 -11.67 17.95 -5.53
C GLU A 21 -13.17 18.17 -5.29
N ARG A 22 -14.06 17.79 -6.23
CA ARG A 22 -15.52 17.88 -6.03
C ARG A 22 -15.99 17.11 -4.80
N MET A 23 -15.43 15.93 -4.56
CA MET A 23 -15.73 15.14 -3.37
C MET A 23 -15.26 15.86 -2.10
N LEU A 24 -14.07 16.46 -2.12
CA LEU A 24 -13.56 17.24 -0.99
C LEU A 24 -14.38 18.50 -0.72
N ASP A 25 -14.84 19.19 -1.77
CA ASP A 25 -15.68 20.37 -1.65
C ASP A 25 -17.08 20.02 -1.12
N SER A 26 -17.66 18.91 -1.58
CA SER A 26 -18.92 18.38 -1.04
C SER A 26 -18.80 18.00 0.44
N LEU A 27 -17.66 17.44 0.83
CA LEU A 27 -17.36 17.14 2.23
C LEU A 27 -17.21 18.41 3.06
N ARG A 28 -16.47 19.42 2.57
CA ARG A 28 -16.32 20.74 3.21
C ARG A 28 -17.66 21.43 3.40
N ALA A 29 -18.51 21.44 2.37
CA ALA A 29 -19.82 22.05 2.43
C ALA A 29 -20.75 21.35 3.43
N SER A 30 -20.61 20.03 3.58
CA SER A 30 -21.43 19.23 4.50
C SER A 30 -21.01 19.36 5.96
N LEU A 31 -19.74 19.64 6.24
CA LEU A 31 -19.16 19.68 7.59
C LEU A 31 -18.22 20.90 7.76
N PRO A 32 -18.71 22.14 7.59
CA PRO A 32 -17.86 23.33 7.54
C PRO A 32 -17.10 23.60 8.85
N ASP A 33 -17.67 23.21 9.99
CA ASP A 33 -17.09 23.44 11.32
C ASP A 33 -16.01 22.40 11.68
N VAL A 34 -16.05 21.23 11.05
CA VAL A 34 -15.13 20.11 11.35
C VAL A 34 -14.00 20.04 10.33
N ILE A 35 -14.29 20.34 9.06
CA ILE A 35 -13.33 20.19 7.97
C ILE A 35 -12.36 21.38 7.92
N PRO A 36 -11.04 21.16 8.05
CA PRO A 36 -10.06 22.23 7.97
C PRO A 36 -10.05 22.91 6.59
N ARG A 37 -10.00 24.24 6.59
CA ARG A 37 -9.82 25.04 5.36
C ARG A 37 -8.47 24.77 4.69
N SER A 38 -7.42 24.52 5.49
CA SER A 38 -6.08 24.20 4.98
C SER A 38 -6.05 22.79 4.38
N ARG A 39 -5.63 22.68 3.11
CA ARG A 39 -5.47 21.41 2.39
C ARG A 39 -4.58 20.42 3.16
N LYS A 40 -3.47 20.88 3.71
CA LYS A 40 -2.55 20.04 4.50
C LYS A 40 -3.24 19.44 5.73
N ASN A 41 -4.07 20.22 6.41
CA ASN A 41 -4.81 19.75 7.59
C ASN A 41 -5.96 18.82 7.21
N LEU A 42 -6.65 19.09 6.09
CA LEU A 42 -7.65 18.18 5.54
C LEU A 42 -7.04 16.82 5.19
N VAL A 43 -5.91 16.79 4.48
CA VAL A 43 -5.21 15.53 4.15
C VAL A 43 -4.80 14.78 5.42
N ALA A 44 -4.32 15.48 6.45
CA ALA A 44 -3.98 14.87 7.74
C ALA A 44 -5.22 14.31 8.48
N LEU A 45 -6.35 15.01 8.43
CA LEU A 45 -7.63 14.57 8.99
C LEU A 45 -8.11 13.30 8.28
N LEU A 46 -8.15 13.31 6.94
CA LEU A 46 -8.57 12.15 6.14
C LEU A 46 -7.67 10.94 6.35
N ASN A 47 -6.35 11.13 6.47
CA ASN A 47 -5.43 10.05 6.82
C ASN A 47 -5.68 9.49 8.23
N SER A 48 -6.15 10.33 9.17
CA SER A 48 -6.57 9.89 10.50
C SER A 48 -7.87 9.07 10.44
N VAL A 49 -8.83 9.49 9.62
CA VAL A 49 -10.07 8.74 9.32
C VAL A 49 -9.73 7.36 8.73
N ARG A 50 -8.79 7.28 7.78
CA ARG A 50 -8.32 6.02 7.19
C ARG A 50 -7.82 5.02 8.24
N GLY A 51 -7.25 5.51 9.34
CA GLY A 51 -6.72 4.69 10.44
C GLY A 51 -7.69 4.47 11.61
N LEU A 52 -8.92 5.00 11.55
CA LEU A 52 -9.84 5.06 12.67
C LEU A 52 -10.17 3.69 13.28
N TYR A 53 -10.36 2.68 12.44
CA TYR A 53 -10.73 1.32 12.86
C TYR A 53 -9.53 0.40 13.14
N ALA A 54 -8.30 0.84 12.87
CA ALA A 54 -7.09 0.06 13.13
C ALA A 54 -6.63 0.12 14.59
N ARG A 55 -7.14 1.08 15.38
CA ARG A 55 -6.78 1.27 16.78
C ARG A 55 -7.99 0.94 17.67
N PRO A 56 -7.89 -0.01 18.62
CA PRO A 56 -8.97 -0.24 19.57
C PRO A 56 -9.20 1.03 20.40
N SER A 57 -10.45 1.27 20.77
CA SER A 57 -10.86 2.34 21.69
C SER A 57 -10.46 2.01 23.12
N THR A 58 -9.18 1.75 23.35
CA THR A 58 -8.66 1.71 24.71
C THR A 58 -8.44 3.15 25.14
N ASP A 59 -9.26 3.59 26.09
CA ASP A 59 -9.14 4.83 26.85
C ASP A 59 -7.91 4.77 27.76
N THR A 60 -6.75 4.50 27.17
CA THR A 60 -5.50 4.62 27.88
C THR A 60 -5.16 6.10 27.86
N LYS A 61 -5.37 6.79 28.98
CA LYS A 61 -4.86 8.15 29.26
C LYS A 61 -3.31 8.27 29.14
N ARG A 62 -2.64 7.27 28.57
CA ARG A 62 -1.21 7.21 28.28
C ARG A 62 -0.98 7.50 26.79
N GLY A 63 -0.23 8.56 26.53
CA GLY A 63 0.21 8.97 25.20
C GLY A 63 -0.25 10.37 24.82
N ARG A 64 0.33 10.92 23.75
CA ARG A 64 -0.08 12.21 23.20
C ARG A 64 -1.52 12.07 22.66
N PRO A 65 -2.46 12.96 23.05
CA PRO A 65 -3.80 12.93 22.51
C PRO A 65 -3.76 13.03 20.98
N GLY A 66 -4.67 12.32 20.33
CA GLY A 66 -4.83 12.39 18.88
C GLY A 66 -5.06 13.83 18.45
N ARG A 67 -4.49 14.21 17.29
CA ARG A 67 -4.61 15.58 16.77
C ARG A 67 -6.07 16.02 16.54
N PHE A 68 -6.95 15.06 16.25
CA PHE A 68 -8.36 15.27 15.95
C PHE A 68 -9.21 14.47 16.94
N ALA A 69 -10.33 15.04 17.39
CA ALA A 69 -11.27 14.35 18.26
C ALA A 69 -11.87 13.14 17.53
N ARG A 70 -12.08 12.03 18.25
CA ARG A 70 -12.62 10.81 17.65
C ARG A 70 -14.04 11.00 17.11
N GLU A 71 -14.83 11.81 17.78
CA GLU A 71 -16.20 12.17 17.35
C GLU A 71 -16.19 12.84 15.98
N ASP A 72 -15.29 13.81 15.78
CA ASP A 72 -15.09 14.46 14.48
C ASP A 72 -14.66 13.46 13.41
N LEU A 73 -13.73 12.55 13.74
CA LEU A 73 -13.29 11.51 12.80
C LEU A 73 -14.44 10.58 12.38
N LEU A 74 -15.34 10.22 13.30
CA LEU A 74 -16.53 9.41 13.00
C LEU A 74 -17.54 10.17 12.15
N ARG A 75 -17.78 11.46 12.44
CA ARG A 75 -18.66 12.32 11.64
C ARG A 75 -18.14 12.45 10.21
N VAL A 76 -16.83 12.64 10.04
CA VAL A 76 -16.18 12.72 8.74
C VAL A 76 -16.24 11.38 8.00
N ASP A 77 -15.97 10.25 8.66
CA ASP A 77 -16.09 8.91 8.05
C ASP A 77 -17.50 8.64 7.53
N SER A 78 -18.51 8.86 8.38
CA SER A 78 -19.92 8.65 8.05
C SER A 78 -20.31 9.50 6.84
N ARG A 79 -19.99 10.79 6.87
CA ARG A 79 -20.38 11.69 5.78
C ARG A 79 -19.66 11.38 4.48
N LEU A 80 -18.37 11.08 4.54
CA LEU A 80 -17.59 10.71 3.36
C LEU A 80 -18.09 9.38 2.76
N ARG A 81 -18.52 8.43 3.59
CA ARG A 81 -19.14 7.17 3.14
C ARG A 81 -20.45 7.44 2.39
N GLU A 82 -21.31 8.30 2.93
CA GLU A 82 -22.56 8.70 2.26
C GLU A 82 -22.30 9.37 0.91
N LEU A 83 -21.33 10.28 0.82
CA LEU A 83 -21.01 10.96 -0.43
C LEU A 83 -20.45 10.00 -1.46
N LEU A 84 -19.51 9.12 -1.08
CA LEU A 84 -18.91 8.14 -1.97
C LEU A 84 -19.94 7.13 -2.49
N ALA A 85 -20.86 6.67 -1.64
CA ALA A 85 -21.88 5.70 -2.01
C ALA A 85 -22.91 6.22 -3.02
N ARG A 86 -23.07 7.54 -3.15
CA ARG A 86 -23.97 8.15 -4.15
C ARG A 86 -23.42 8.08 -5.56
N GLU A 87 -22.09 8.18 -5.70
CA GLU A 87 -21.43 8.36 -6.99
C GLU A 87 -20.59 7.13 -7.39
N THR A 88 -20.24 6.26 -6.44
CA THR A 88 -19.21 5.22 -6.64
C THR A 88 -19.42 4.01 -5.72
N SER A 89 -18.72 2.91 -6.01
CA SER A 89 -18.58 1.76 -5.10
C SER A 89 -17.34 1.84 -4.20
N VAL A 90 -16.63 2.98 -4.19
CA VAL A 90 -15.33 3.11 -3.53
C VAL A 90 -15.50 3.38 -2.03
N GLY A 91 -14.89 2.55 -1.19
CA GLY A 91 -14.87 2.76 0.26
C GLY A 91 -13.95 3.90 0.70
N VAL A 92 -14.23 4.50 1.86
CA VAL A 92 -13.46 5.62 2.44
C VAL A 92 -11.95 5.35 2.49
N ARG A 93 -11.55 4.16 2.94
CA ARG A 93 -10.13 3.77 3.03
C ARG A 93 -9.43 3.80 1.66
N SER A 94 -10.11 3.30 0.62
CA SER A 94 -9.60 3.29 -0.75
C SER A 94 -9.57 4.70 -1.32
N PHE A 95 -10.63 5.50 -1.11
CA PHE A 95 -10.65 6.92 -1.49
C PHE A 95 -9.43 7.68 -0.94
N VAL A 96 -9.22 7.62 0.38
CA VAL A 96 -8.09 8.32 1.03
C VAL A 96 -6.75 7.73 0.61
N GLY A 97 -6.65 6.40 0.47
CA GLY A 97 -5.39 5.73 0.18
C GLY A 97 -4.94 5.77 -1.28
N GLN A 98 -5.88 5.80 -2.22
CA GLN A 98 -5.61 5.60 -3.64
C GLN A 98 -6.04 6.79 -4.51
N TYR A 99 -7.13 7.49 -4.17
CA TYR A 99 -7.66 8.58 -5.02
C TYR A 99 -7.20 9.95 -4.54
N LEU A 100 -7.18 10.20 -3.23
CA LEU A 100 -6.66 11.46 -2.67
C LEU A 100 -5.23 11.81 -3.16
N PRO A 101 -4.30 10.84 -3.32
CA PRO A 101 -2.96 11.11 -3.86
C PRO A 101 -2.95 11.63 -5.30
N ILE A 102 -4.00 11.43 -6.12
CA ILE A 102 -4.07 11.94 -7.51
C ILE A 102 -3.82 13.44 -7.54
N LEU A 103 -4.27 14.15 -6.50
CA LEU A 103 -4.07 15.58 -6.34
C LEU A 103 -2.60 16.01 -6.30
N GLU A 104 -1.73 15.14 -5.80
CA GLU A 104 -0.29 15.37 -5.65
C GLU A 104 0.52 14.76 -6.79
N PHE A 105 -0.12 14.05 -7.72
CA PHE A 105 0.58 13.47 -8.86
C PHE A 105 1.18 14.57 -9.75
N PRO A 106 2.35 14.30 -10.38
CA PRO A 106 2.89 15.18 -11.40
C PRO A 106 1.87 15.44 -12.51
N ARG A 107 1.88 16.65 -13.07
CA ARG A 107 0.89 17.09 -14.07
C ARG A 107 0.80 16.14 -15.27
N ASP A 108 1.94 15.69 -15.79
CA ASP A 108 2.03 14.74 -16.91
C ASP A 108 1.38 13.38 -16.58
N VAL A 109 1.45 12.93 -15.33
CA VAL A 109 0.81 11.68 -14.90
C VAL A 109 -0.70 11.85 -14.76
N ARG A 110 -1.17 13.00 -14.25
CA ARG A 110 -2.61 13.31 -14.16
C ARG A 110 -3.26 13.39 -15.53
N GLU A 111 -2.62 14.10 -16.47
CA GLU A 111 -3.11 14.22 -17.84
C GLU A 111 -3.22 12.84 -18.52
N ALA A 112 -2.21 11.96 -18.35
CA ALA A 112 -2.26 10.61 -18.88
C ALA A 112 -3.37 9.75 -18.24
N LEU A 113 -3.62 9.91 -16.94
CA LEU A 113 -4.70 9.23 -16.23
C LEU A 113 -6.09 9.70 -16.71
N GLU A 114 -6.28 11.02 -16.85
CA GLU A 114 -7.54 11.62 -17.29
C GLU A 114 -7.86 11.28 -18.76
N ARG A 115 -6.85 11.13 -19.62
CA ARG A 115 -7.01 10.62 -20.99
C ARG A 115 -7.23 9.11 -21.06
N GLY A 116 -7.15 8.39 -19.94
CA GLY A 116 -7.31 6.93 -19.89
C GLY A 116 -6.14 6.14 -20.48
N GLU A 117 -5.01 6.80 -20.76
CA GLU A 117 -3.77 6.16 -21.28
C GLU A 117 -3.17 5.22 -20.25
N VAL A 118 -3.28 5.58 -18.96
CA VAL A 118 -2.92 4.76 -17.80
C VAL A 118 -4.11 4.57 -16.88
N ASN A 119 -4.14 3.46 -16.14
CA ASN A 119 -5.09 3.28 -15.03
C ASN A 119 -4.52 3.86 -13.72
N LEU A 120 -5.34 3.87 -12.66
CA LEU A 120 -4.95 4.43 -11.36
C LEU A 120 -3.69 3.76 -10.78
N PHE A 121 -3.56 2.44 -10.91
CA PHE A 121 -2.38 1.70 -10.43
C PHE A 121 -1.10 2.13 -11.17
N GLU A 122 -1.16 2.21 -12.50
CA GLU A 122 -0.05 2.64 -13.34
C GLU A 122 0.35 4.10 -13.05
N ALA A 123 -0.64 4.98 -12.86
CA ALA A 123 -0.41 6.36 -12.47
C ALA A 123 0.29 6.46 -11.11
N HIS A 124 -0.11 5.65 -10.12
CA HIS A 124 0.59 5.55 -8.84
C HIS A 124 2.05 5.17 -9.02
N GLN A 125 2.37 4.20 -9.89
CA GLN A 125 3.76 3.83 -10.13
C GLN A 125 4.55 4.99 -10.73
N LEU A 126 4.04 5.64 -11.77
CA LEU A 126 4.70 6.78 -12.41
C LEU A 126 4.88 7.97 -11.45
N ALA A 127 3.89 8.26 -10.60
CA ALA A 127 3.93 9.35 -9.64
C ALA A 127 5.01 9.18 -8.56
N ARG A 128 5.50 7.95 -8.33
CA ARG A 128 6.62 7.70 -7.41
C ARG A 128 7.93 8.29 -7.92
N MET A 129 8.07 8.47 -9.23
CA MET A 129 9.25 9.08 -9.83
C MET A 129 9.19 10.59 -9.64
N SER A 130 9.94 11.10 -8.65
CA SER A 130 10.10 12.53 -8.38
C SER A 130 11.56 12.94 -8.48
N ALA A 131 11.82 14.22 -8.75
CA ALA A 131 13.16 14.80 -8.81
C ALA A 131 14.01 14.39 -7.59
N ARG A 132 13.42 14.48 -6.40
CA ARG A 132 14.06 14.11 -5.14
C ARG A 132 14.47 12.64 -5.08
N ARG A 133 13.64 11.71 -5.57
CA ARG A 133 13.92 10.27 -5.48
C ARG A 133 14.92 9.81 -6.53
N LEU A 134 14.98 10.50 -7.66
CA LEU A 134 15.92 10.19 -8.75
C LEU A 134 17.22 11.01 -8.66
N GLY A 135 17.32 11.96 -7.73
CA GLY A 135 18.48 12.87 -7.64
C GLY A 135 18.67 13.72 -8.91
N SER A 136 17.57 14.06 -9.60
CA SER A 136 17.59 14.77 -10.89
C SER A 136 16.66 15.99 -10.87
N THR A 137 16.64 16.77 -11.94
CA THR A 137 15.70 17.89 -12.08
C THR A 137 14.29 17.43 -12.41
N GLU A 138 13.28 18.26 -12.17
CA GLU A 138 11.89 17.96 -12.54
C GLU A 138 11.72 17.79 -14.06
N VAL A 139 12.51 18.49 -14.87
CA VAL A 139 12.47 18.37 -16.34
C VAL A 139 12.98 17.00 -16.79
N GLU A 140 14.12 16.56 -16.23
CA GLU A 140 14.69 15.24 -16.51
C GLU A 140 13.77 14.12 -16.01
N THR A 141 13.24 14.25 -14.80
CA THR A 141 12.29 13.28 -14.23
C THR A 141 11.04 13.17 -15.11
N ARG A 142 10.49 14.30 -15.57
CA ARG A 142 9.35 14.31 -16.51
C ARG A 142 9.70 13.61 -17.82
N SER A 143 10.88 13.86 -18.37
CA SER A 143 11.38 13.19 -19.57
C SER A 143 11.47 11.67 -19.37
N HIS A 144 11.99 11.22 -18.22
CA HIS A 144 12.05 9.80 -17.85
C HIS A 144 10.66 9.17 -17.72
N ARG A 145 9.72 9.81 -17.01
CA ARG A 145 8.33 9.32 -16.90
C ARG A 145 7.68 9.20 -18.28
N ARG A 146 7.88 10.19 -19.14
CA ARG A 146 7.35 10.20 -20.51
C ARG A 146 7.90 9.04 -21.35
N LYS A 147 9.21 8.82 -21.33
CA LYS A 147 9.84 7.69 -22.05
C LYS A 147 9.31 6.33 -21.58
N LEU A 148 9.14 6.15 -20.26
CA LEU A 148 8.55 4.93 -19.70
C LEU A 148 7.10 4.75 -20.12
N LEU A 149 6.31 5.82 -20.09
CA LEU A 149 4.92 5.81 -20.54
C LEU A 149 4.81 5.47 -22.03
N GLU A 150 5.59 6.12 -22.90
CA GLU A 150 5.61 5.86 -24.35
C GLU A 150 5.97 4.40 -24.64
N THR A 151 6.99 3.87 -23.94
CA THR A 151 7.38 2.46 -24.04
C THR A 151 6.25 1.53 -23.60
N HIS A 152 5.58 1.85 -22.49
CA HIS A 152 4.47 1.08 -21.93
C HIS A 152 3.27 1.05 -22.89
N LEU A 153 2.91 2.19 -23.47
CA LEU A 153 1.81 2.31 -24.42
C LEU A 153 2.11 1.59 -25.73
N THR A 154 3.34 1.73 -26.25
CA THR A 154 3.78 1.08 -27.49
C THR A 154 3.79 -0.44 -27.36
N LYS A 155 4.33 -0.96 -26.25
CA LYS A 155 4.43 -2.41 -25.99
C LYS A 155 3.12 -3.02 -25.48
N GLN A 156 2.14 -2.19 -25.10
CA GLN A 156 0.91 -2.60 -24.42
C GLN A 156 1.16 -3.52 -23.22
N ASP A 157 2.23 -3.23 -22.48
CA ASP A 157 2.66 -4.08 -21.36
C ASP A 157 1.61 -4.10 -20.23
N PRO A 158 1.51 -5.19 -19.45
CA PRO A 158 0.73 -5.20 -18.22
C PRO A 158 1.35 -4.23 -17.19
N GLY A 159 0.52 -3.63 -16.34
CA GLY A 159 0.96 -2.66 -15.33
C GLY A 159 2.05 -3.19 -14.37
N ALA A 160 2.12 -4.51 -14.15
CA ALA A 160 3.19 -5.14 -13.38
C ALA A 160 4.59 -4.89 -13.98
N ARG A 161 4.71 -4.88 -15.32
CA ARG A 161 5.99 -4.56 -15.98
C ARG A 161 6.36 -3.09 -15.85
N LEU A 162 5.36 -2.19 -15.90
CA LEU A 162 5.59 -0.77 -15.61
C LEU A 162 6.10 -0.57 -14.19
N ARG A 163 5.50 -1.27 -13.20
CA ARG A 163 5.97 -1.26 -11.82
C ARG A 163 7.44 -1.69 -11.73
N LEU A 164 7.83 -2.78 -12.39
CA LEU A 164 9.23 -3.24 -12.38
C LEU A 164 10.18 -2.19 -12.96
N ARG A 165 9.88 -1.62 -14.13
CA ARG A 165 10.72 -0.56 -14.74
C ARG A 165 10.83 0.68 -13.86
N VAL A 166 9.75 1.05 -13.16
CA VAL A 166 9.77 2.15 -12.18
C VAL A 166 10.65 1.79 -10.98
N MET A 167 10.54 0.57 -10.44
CA MET A 167 11.39 0.11 -9.33
C MET A 167 12.87 0.09 -9.74
N GLU A 168 13.17 -0.36 -10.96
CA GLU A 168 14.51 -0.31 -11.56
C GLU A 168 15.04 1.12 -11.61
N ALA A 169 14.27 2.05 -12.18
CA ALA A 169 14.64 3.46 -12.30
C ALA A 169 14.85 4.13 -10.93
N LEU A 170 14.13 3.69 -9.90
CA LEU A 170 14.28 4.17 -8.52
C LEU A 170 15.41 3.46 -7.76
N GLY A 171 16.09 2.48 -8.37
CA GLY A 171 17.13 1.68 -7.70
C GLY A 171 16.58 0.76 -6.60
N GLU A 172 15.28 0.49 -6.59
CA GLU A 172 14.60 -0.38 -5.64
C GLU A 172 14.69 -1.87 -6.03
N LEU A 173 15.13 -2.16 -7.26
CA LEU A 173 15.49 -3.51 -7.71
C LEU A 173 16.93 -3.92 -7.33
N ARG A 174 17.54 -3.22 -6.35
CA ARG A 174 18.68 -3.81 -5.66
C ARG A 174 18.14 -5.02 -4.90
N GLU A 175 18.38 -6.22 -5.44
CA GLU A 175 18.48 -7.40 -4.62
C GLU A 175 19.28 -6.99 -3.37
N PRO A 176 18.74 -7.15 -2.15
CA PRO A 176 19.58 -6.98 -0.98
C PRO A 176 20.76 -7.92 -1.22
N ASP A 177 21.98 -7.38 -1.19
CA ASP A 177 23.21 -8.14 -1.37
C ASP A 177 23.02 -9.47 -0.64
N PRO A 178 22.99 -10.62 -1.34
CA PRO A 178 22.64 -11.89 -0.73
C PRO A 178 23.56 -12.15 0.46
N VAL A 179 24.81 -11.66 0.42
CA VAL A 179 25.76 -11.72 1.52
C VAL A 179 25.30 -10.88 2.70
N ARG A 180 24.71 -9.71 2.50
CA ARG A 180 24.22 -8.83 3.58
C ARG A 180 22.89 -9.30 4.16
N ALA A 181 21.97 -9.80 3.33
CA ALA A 181 20.73 -10.41 3.80
C ALA A 181 20.99 -11.75 4.50
N GLU A 182 21.94 -12.53 4.01
CA GLU A 182 22.43 -13.76 4.66
C GLU A 182 23.17 -13.42 5.94
N MET A 183 24.05 -12.41 5.98
CA MET A 183 24.68 -11.96 7.23
C MET A 183 23.67 -11.43 8.24
N GLU A 184 22.65 -10.66 7.82
CA GLU A 184 21.60 -10.20 8.73
C GLU A 184 20.68 -11.34 9.19
N ALA A 185 20.48 -12.37 8.35
CA ALA A 185 19.74 -13.58 8.73
C ALA A 185 20.58 -14.52 9.61
N VAL A 186 21.89 -14.63 9.37
CA VAL A 186 22.86 -15.42 10.12
C VAL A 186 23.13 -14.78 11.48
N VAL A 187 23.31 -13.46 11.56
CA VAL A 187 23.43 -12.76 12.86
C VAL A 187 22.16 -12.95 13.69
N LYS A 188 20.99 -12.91 13.06
CA LYS A 188 19.71 -13.14 13.74
C LYS A 188 19.45 -14.61 14.04
N ALA A 189 20.07 -15.53 13.31
CA ALA A 189 20.05 -16.97 13.56
C ALA A 189 21.07 -17.36 14.64
N ASP A 190 22.23 -16.72 14.69
CA ASP A 190 23.24 -16.86 15.76
C ASP A 190 22.71 -16.30 17.08
N GLU A 191 21.99 -15.17 17.06
CA GLU A 191 21.19 -14.67 18.20
C GLU A 191 20.09 -15.66 18.64
N LEU A 192 19.66 -16.58 17.77
CA LEU A 192 18.70 -17.65 18.09
C LEU A 192 19.37 -18.99 18.43
N LEU A 193 20.63 -19.21 18.02
CA LEU A 193 21.44 -20.41 18.31
C LEU A 193 22.14 -20.34 19.67
N GLU A 194 22.10 -19.20 20.37
CA GLU A 194 22.31 -19.15 21.82
C GLU A 194 21.15 -19.79 22.62
N ALA A 195 20.08 -20.24 21.95
CA ALA A 195 19.00 -21.01 22.56
C ALA A 195 19.26 -22.52 22.54
N ASP A 196 18.95 -23.15 23.67
CA ASP A 196 19.06 -24.59 23.99
C ASP A 196 18.67 -25.51 22.81
N PRO A 197 19.51 -26.51 22.42
CA PRO A 197 19.20 -27.51 21.40
C PRO A 197 17.92 -28.33 21.63
N LEU A 198 17.32 -28.24 22.82
CA LEU A 198 16.03 -28.84 23.17
C LEU A 198 14.84 -27.89 22.95
N ASP A 199 15.07 -26.65 22.49
CA ASP A 199 14.00 -25.69 22.22
C ASP A 199 13.28 -25.99 20.90
N SER A 200 12.05 -26.46 21.04
CA SER A 200 11.06 -26.67 19.96
C SER A 200 10.86 -25.46 19.02
N SER A 201 11.30 -24.26 19.41
CA SER A 201 11.26 -23.06 18.57
C SER A 201 12.19 -23.16 17.35
N HIS A 202 13.33 -23.86 17.45
CA HIS A 202 14.25 -24.05 16.33
C HIS A 202 13.61 -24.85 15.19
N LEU A 203 12.90 -25.94 15.51
CA LEU A 203 12.23 -26.77 14.52
C LEU A 203 11.18 -25.98 13.75
N PHE A 204 10.44 -25.10 14.43
CA PHE A 204 9.46 -24.22 13.77
C PHE A 204 10.10 -23.29 12.72
N PHE A 205 11.28 -22.72 13.01
CA PHE A 205 11.96 -21.84 12.06
C PHE A 205 12.58 -22.60 10.87
N GLU A 206 13.06 -23.83 11.09
CA GLU A 206 13.52 -24.71 10.00
C GLU A 206 12.36 -25.11 9.07
N GLU A 207 11.19 -25.46 9.62
CA GLU A 207 9.99 -25.75 8.81
C GLU A 207 9.56 -24.54 7.97
N LEU A 208 9.55 -23.33 8.55
CA LEU A 208 9.28 -22.11 7.79
C LEU A 208 10.31 -21.84 6.70
N ARG A 209 11.57 -22.22 6.92
CA ARG A 209 12.64 -22.11 5.92
C ARG A 209 12.42 -23.08 4.76
N MET A 210 12.03 -24.32 5.05
CA MET A 210 11.70 -25.31 4.03
C MET A 210 10.49 -24.88 3.19
N ILE A 211 9.42 -24.41 3.83
CA ILE A 211 8.24 -23.84 3.15
C ILE A 211 8.65 -22.66 2.25
N GLY A 212 9.49 -21.76 2.77
CA GLY A 212 9.98 -20.60 2.01
C GLY A 212 10.82 -20.95 0.78
N ARG A 213 11.55 -22.08 0.80
CA ARG A 213 12.27 -22.60 -0.37
C ARG A 213 11.31 -23.22 -1.38
N ALA A 214 10.39 -24.07 -0.93
CA ALA A 214 9.39 -24.71 -1.78
C ALA A 214 8.54 -23.67 -2.54
N LEU A 215 8.11 -22.59 -1.86
CA LEU A 215 7.33 -21.51 -2.48
C LEU A 215 8.09 -20.70 -3.54
N ARG A 216 9.43 -20.78 -3.61
CA ARG A 216 10.21 -20.13 -4.68
C ARG A 216 10.31 -21.00 -5.93
N GLU A 217 10.19 -22.30 -5.77
CA GLU A 217 10.29 -23.27 -6.85
C GLU A 217 8.93 -23.49 -7.53
N VAL A 218 7.83 -23.44 -6.76
CA VAL A 218 6.46 -23.54 -7.26
C VAL A 218 6.04 -22.26 -7.98
N ARG A 219 5.62 -22.39 -9.25
CA ARG A 219 5.08 -21.26 -10.01
C ARG A 219 3.60 -21.04 -9.70
N PRO A 220 3.09 -19.80 -9.74
CA PRO A 220 1.68 -19.52 -9.45
C PRO A 220 0.69 -20.29 -10.34
N GLU A 221 1.08 -20.61 -11.58
CA GLU A 221 0.27 -21.38 -12.52
C GLU A 221 0.22 -22.88 -12.21
N GLU A 222 1.09 -23.36 -11.32
CA GLU A 222 1.18 -24.76 -10.90
C GLU A 222 0.33 -25.05 -9.65
N ILE A 223 -0.24 -24.00 -9.03
CA ILE A 223 -1.09 -24.12 -7.85
C ILE A 223 -2.53 -24.26 -8.30
N THR A 224 -3.16 -25.39 -7.96
CA THR A 224 -4.57 -25.64 -8.28
C THR A 224 -5.50 -25.06 -7.21
N ASP A 225 -6.79 -24.95 -7.54
CA ASP A 225 -7.82 -24.51 -6.59
C ASP A 225 -7.97 -25.51 -5.42
N GLU A 226 -7.69 -26.80 -5.65
CA GLU A 226 -7.67 -27.84 -4.61
C GLU A 226 -6.48 -27.63 -3.66
N ASP A 227 -5.29 -27.32 -4.18
CA ASP A 227 -4.11 -26.98 -3.35
C ASP A 227 -4.35 -25.72 -2.51
N LEU A 228 -4.98 -24.70 -3.09
CA LEU A 228 -5.34 -23.48 -2.35
C LEU A 228 -6.37 -23.76 -1.26
N ALA A 229 -7.36 -24.62 -1.52
CA ALA A 229 -8.36 -25.00 -0.53
C ALA A 229 -7.73 -25.75 0.65
N GLU A 230 -6.66 -26.51 0.42
CA GLU A 230 -5.92 -27.22 1.46
C GLU A 230 -4.95 -26.31 2.23
N ILE A 231 -4.21 -25.44 1.54
CA ILE A 231 -3.12 -24.64 2.12
C ILE A 231 -3.64 -23.39 2.86
N MET A 232 -4.67 -22.73 2.34
CA MET A 232 -5.16 -21.45 2.89
C MET A 232 -5.62 -21.54 4.36
N PRO A 233 -6.35 -22.58 4.80
CA PRO A 233 -6.70 -22.74 6.21
C PRO A 233 -5.48 -22.81 7.14
N ALA A 234 -4.40 -23.48 6.72
CA ALA A 234 -3.17 -23.58 7.50
C ALA A 234 -2.44 -22.22 7.58
N VAL A 235 -2.37 -21.48 6.47
CA VAL A 235 -1.80 -20.12 6.43
C VAL A 235 -2.57 -19.17 7.34
N ASP A 236 -3.90 -19.25 7.36
CA ASP A 236 -4.73 -18.45 8.25
C ASP A 236 -4.47 -18.77 9.73
N GLN A 237 -4.34 -20.05 10.08
CA GLN A 237 -4.03 -20.48 11.45
C GLN A 237 -2.64 -19.98 11.90
N ILE A 238 -1.62 -20.09 11.05
CA ILE A 238 -0.28 -19.57 11.31
C ILE A 238 -0.33 -18.05 11.49
N THR A 239 -1.05 -17.34 10.62
CA THR A 239 -1.21 -15.89 10.69
C THR A 239 -1.85 -15.46 12.02
N LEU A 240 -2.91 -16.15 12.45
CA LEU A 240 -3.56 -15.89 13.74
C LEU A 240 -2.63 -16.18 14.93
N ALA A 241 -1.83 -17.25 14.87
CA ALA A 241 -0.83 -17.56 15.90
C ALA A 241 0.25 -16.48 15.99
N LEU A 242 0.82 -16.05 14.86
CA LEU A 242 1.83 -14.99 14.81
C LEU A 242 1.29 -13.65 15.31
N GLN A 243 0.06 -13.29 14.95
CA GLN A 243 -0.59 -12.08 15.48
C GLN A 243 -0.75 -12.13 17.01
N ARG A 244 -1.07 -13.29 17.59
CA ARG A 244 -1.12 -13.47 19.05
C ARG A 244 0.26 -13.29 19.68
N ILE A 245 1.31 -13.84 19.08
CA ILE A 245 2.70 -13.68 19.55
C ILE A 245 3.13 -12.20 19.50
N MET A 246 2.88 -11.52 18.38
CA MET A 246 3.20 -10.10 18.22
C MET A 246 2.49 -9.24 19.27
N ARG A 247 1.20 -9.49 19.52
CA ARG A 247 0.44 -8.79 20.56
C ARG A 247 1.01 -9.04 21.96
N ARG A 248 1.45 -10.28 22.26
CA ARG A 248 2.13 -10.59 23.54
C ARG A 248 3.44 -9.82 23.67
N ARG A 249 4.26 -9.77 22.61
CA ARG A 249 5.53 -9.02 22.59
C ARG A 249 5.32 -7.52 22.77
N GLU A 250 4.32 -6.94 22.12
CA GLU A 250 3.96 -5.53 22.29
C GLU A 250 3.48 -5.20 23.70
N ARG A 251 2.79 -6.14 24.36
CA ARG A 251 2.38 -5.99 25.76
C ARG A 251 3.58 -6.09 26.70
N ALA A 252 4.47 -7.06 26.50
CA ALA A 252 5.68 -7.23 27.29
C ALA A 252 6.60 -6.00 27.21
N LYS A 253 6.83 -5.46 26.00
CA LYS A 253 7.64 -4.25 25.80
C LYS A 253 7.07 -2.98 26.47
N LYS A 254 5.77 -2.95 26.76
CA LYS A 254 5.10 -1.83 27.46
C LYS A 254 5.17 -1.95 28.99
N LEU A 255 5.60 -3.09 29.53
CA LEU A 255 5.73 -3.35 30.96
C LEU A 255 7.17 -3.15 31.46
N THR A 256 8.16 -3.10 30.55
CA THR A 256 9.60 -2.95 30.87
C THR A 256 10.10 -1.50 30.76
N ILE A 257 9.21 -0.53 30.59
CA ILE A 257 9.47 0.92 30.58
C ILE A 257 8.55 1.55 31.62
#